data_AF-A0A7Y2CCY2-F1
#
_entry.id   AF-A0A7Y2CCY2-F1
#
_cell.length_a   1.000
_cell.length_b   1.000
_cell.length_c   1.000
_cell.angle_alpha   90.00
_cell.angle_beta   90.00
_cell.angle_gamma   90.00
#
_symmetry.space_group_name_H-M   'P 1'
#
loop_
_entity.id
_entity.type
_entity.pdbx_description
1 polymer ?
#
loop_
_entity_poly.entity_id
_entity_poly.type
_entity_poly.pdbx_seq_one_letter_code
_entity_poly.pdbx_strand_id
1 'polypeptide(L)'
;MTIDRAFLRKLRLLGTIEGVSTLLLFGIAMPLKYLAGKPEAVTVVGSVHGVLFLALVVTFVVGMKRVPIPPLLTAAGIAGAVVPFGPFVVDRWLRRLGSRGES
;
A
#
# COMPACT_ATOMS: atom_id res chain seq x y z
N MET A 1 4.66 13.32 20.76
CA MET A 1 5.20 12.62 19.58
C MET A 1 4.92 13.51 18.37
N THR A 2 5.96 14.12 17.79
CA THR A 2 5.83 14.97 16.59
C THR A 2 5.56 14.12 15.36
N ILE A 3 4.70 14.58 14.45
CA ILE A 3 4.43 13.87 13.20
C ILE A 3 5.65 14.02 12.28
N ASP A 4 6.34 12.91 12.01
CA ASP A 4 7.35 12.86 10.94
C ASP A 4 6.66 12.94 9.56
N ARG A 5 6.50 14.16 9.05
CA ARG A 5 5.81 14.45 7.79
C ARG A 5 6.55 13.88 6.58
N ALA A 6 7.87 13.85 6.62
CA ALA A 6 8.69 13.29 5.54
C ALA A 6 8.45 11.78 5.43
N PHE A 7 8.41 11.09 6.58
CA PHE A 7 8.07 9.68 6.64
C PHE A 7 6.64 9.41 6.17
N LEU A 8 5.65 10.19 6.66
CA LEU A 8 4.26 10.02 6.24
C LEU A 8 4.08 10.19 4.72
N ARG A 9 4.79 11.15 4.10
CA ARG A 9 4.78 11.33 2.64
C ARG A 9 5.36 10.11 1.90
N LYS A 10 6.46 9.54 2.40
CA LYS A 10 7.07 8.32 1.83
C LYS A 10 6.13 7.12 1.94
N LEU A 11 5.52 6.91 3.12
CA LEU A 11 4.54 5.85 3.34
C LEU A 11 3.36 5.95 2.37
N ARG A 12 2.84 7.16 2.18
CA ARG A 12 1.72 7.43 1.24
C ARG A 12 2.12 7.20 -0.22
N LEU A 13 3.32 7.62 -0.62
CA LEU A 13 3.84 7.37 -1.96
C LEU A 13 3.99 5.87 -2.22
N LEU A 14 4.60 5.14 -1.27
CA LEU A 14 4.75 3.68 -1.36
C LEU A 14 3.38 2.99 -1.43
N GLY A 15 2.42 3.40 -0.59
CA GLY A 15 1.05 2.88 -0.65
C GLY A 15 0.34 3.15 -1.97
N THR A 16 0.63 4.29 -2.62
CA THR A 16 0.07 4.59 -3.95
C THR A 16 0.69 3.71 -5.04
N ILE A 17 2.02 3.56 -5.04
CA ILE A 17 2.74 2.68 -5.96
C ILE A 17 2.25 1.23 -5.78
N GLU A 18 2.06 0.80 -4.54
CA GLU A 18 1.51 -0.51 -4.23
C GLU A 18 0.06 -0.65 -4.72
N GLY A 19 -0.79 0.35 -4.50
CA GLY A 19 -2.15 0.34 -5.04
C GLY A 19 -2.18 0.19 -6.57
N VAL A 20 -1.26 0.85 -7.28
CA VAL A 20 -1.10 0.66 -8.72
C VAL A 20 -0.62 -0.75 -9.04
N SER A 21 0.35 -1.30 -8.32
CA SER A 21 0.86 -2.66 -8.54
C SER A 21 -0.24 -3.72 -8.34
N THR A 22 -1.08 -3.58 -7.30
CA THR A 22 -2.25 -4.43 -7.06
C THR A 22 -3.25 -4.35 -8.20
N LEU A 23 -3.54 -3.14 -8.72
CA LEU A 23 -4.43 -2.97 -9.86
C LEU A 23 -3.86 -3.55 -11.16
N LEU A 24 -2.55 -3.45 -11.39
CA LEU A 24 -1.90 -4.10 -12.52
C LEU A 24 -1.96 -5.62 -12.39
N LEU A 25 -1.73 -6.16 -11.19
CA LEU A 25 -1.79 -7.59 -10.94
C LEU A 25 -3.19 -8.15 -11.18
N PHE A 26 -4.20 -7.61 -10.52
CA PHE A 26 -5.57 -8.14 -10.60
C PHE A 26 -6.35 -7.66 -11.82
N GLY A 27 -6.10 -6.44 -12.30
CA GLY A 27 -6.82 -5.83 -13.42
C GLY A 27 -6.21 -6.13 -14.79
N ILE A 28 -4.93 -6.52 -14.85
CA ILE A 28 -4.26 -6.82 -16.13
C ILE A 28 -3.64 -8.22 -16.13
N ALA A 29 -2.75 -8.53 -15.19
CA ALA A 29 -2.02 -9.80 -15.24
C ALA A 29 -2.95 -11.01 -15.07
N MET A 30 -3.92 -10.95 -14.16
CA MET A 30 -4.91 -12.01 -13.98
C MET A 30 -5.81 -12.21 -15.23
N PRO A 31 -6.40 -11.17 -15.84
CA PRO A 31 -7.07 -11.31 -17.13
C PRO A 31 -6.18 -11.88 -18.23
N LEU A 32 -4.91 -11.46 -18.36
CA LEU A 32 -3.99 -12.02 -19.34
C LEU A 32 -3.72 -13.51 -19.11
N LYS A 33 -3.62 -13.95 -17.86
CA LYS A 33 -3.47 -15.37 -17.52
C LYS A 33 -4.68 -16.19 -17.99
N TYR A 34 -5.90 -15.73 -17.72
CA TYR A 34 -7.11 -16.52 -18.00
C TYR A 34 -7.64 -16.36 -19.43
N LEU A 35 -7.54 -15.17 -20.02
CA LEU A 35 -8.11 -14.87 -21.35
C LEU A 35 -7.12 -15.07 -22.49
N ALA A 36 -5.83 -14.84 -22.24
CA ALA A 36 -4.77 -14.90 -23.26
C ALA A 36 -3.75 -16.02 -23.01
N GLY A 37 -3.94 -16.82 -21.95
CA GLY A 37 -3.05 -17.93 -21.62
C GLY A 37 -1.61 -17.52 -21.31
N LYS A 38 -1.40 -16.31 -20.76
CA LYS A 38 -0.06 -15.75 -20.44
C LYS A 38 0.20 -15.75 -18.92
N PRO A 39 0.51 -16.90 -18.29
CA PRO A 39 0.78 -16.96 -16.86
C PRO A 39 2.03 -16.18 -16.43
N GLU A 40 2.98 -15.94 -17.35
CA GLU A 40 4.23 -15.22 -17.07
C GLU A 40 3.99 -13.77 -16.64
N ALA A 41 2.91 -13.14 -17.12
CA ALA A 41 2.51 -11.81 -16.70
C ALA A 41 2.22 -11.75 -15.20
N VAL A 42 1.58 -12.80 -14.65
CA VAL A 42 1.31 -12.92 -13.22
C VAL A 42 2.59 -13.17 -12.44
N THR A 43 3.52 -13.97 -12.97
CA THR A 43 4.83 -14.18 -12.33
C THR A 43 5.59 -12.86 -12.19
N VAL A 44 5.74 -12.10 -13.28
CA VAL A 44 6.51 -10.85 -13.26
C VAL A 44 5.82 -9.78 -12.39
N VAL A 45 4.54 -9.50 -12.65
CA VAL A 45 3.81 -8.45 -11.93
C VAL A 45 3.59 -8.85 -10.48
N GLY A 46 3.33 -10.14 -10.22
CA GLY A 46 3.15 -10.69 -8.87
C GLY A 46 4.43 -10.64 -8.05
N SER A 47 5.60 -10.91 -8.64
CA SER A 47 6.89 -10.74 -7.94
C SER A 47 7.17 -9.27 -7.60
N VAL A 48 6.92 -8.34 -8.52
CA VAL A 48 7.07 -6.91 -8.26
C VAL A 48 6.12 -6.45 -7.15
N HIS A 49 4.85 -6.84 -7.22
CA HIS A 49 3.85 -6.56 -6.18
C HIS A 49 4.27 -7.16 -4.83
N GLY A 50 4.73 -8.41 -4.77
CA GLY A 50 5.16 -9.04 -3.53
C GLY A 50 6.32 -8.30 -2.82
N VAL A 51 7.30 -7.79 -3.59
CA VAL A 51 8.39 -6.97 -3.03
C VAL A 51 7.86 -5.64 -2.50
N LEU A 52 6.98 -4.98 -3.25
CA LEU A 52 6.35 -3.72 -2.83
C LEU A 52 5.47 -3.90 -1.58
N PHE A 53 4.71 -4.99 -1.50
CA PHE A 53 3.91 -5.38 -0.34
C PHE A 53 4.76 -5.51 0.91
N LEU A 54 5.87 -6.27 0.84
CA LEU A 54 6.80 -6.43 1.97
C LEU A 54 7.41 -5.08 2.39
N ALA A 55 7.82 -4.25 1.43
CA ALA A 55 8.32 -2.91 1.72
C ALA A 55 7.26 -2.05 2.43
N LEU A 56 5.99 -2.15 2.01
CA LEU A 56 4.88 -1.44 2.62
C LEU A 56 4.61 -1.94 4.06
N VAL A 57 4.60 -3.25 4.29
CA VAL A 57 4.45 -3.86 5.62
C VAL A 57 5.54 -3.34 6.58
N VAL A 58 6.81 -3.42 6.16
CA VAL A 58 7.94 -2.93 6.97
C VAL A 58 7.78 -1.44 7.26
N THR A 59 7.40 -0.64 6.27
CA THR A 59 7.20 0.81 6.44
C THR A 59 6.05 1.10 7.41
N PHE A 60 4.93 0.37 7.37
CA PHE A 60 3.86 0.51 8.35
C PHE A 60 4.32 0.18 9.78
N VAL A 61 5.03 -0.93 9.95
CA VAL A 61 5.53 -1.36 11.27
C VAL A 61 6.52 -0.35 11.85
N VAL A 62 7.47 0.14 11.05
CA VAL A 62 8.39 1.21 11.46
C VAL A 62 7.63 2.51 11.75
N GLY A 63 6.59 2.80 10.95
CA GLY A 63 5.75 3.99 11.07
C GLY A 63 5.07 4.12 12.42
N MET A 64 4.66 3.00 13.05
CA MET A 64 4.06 3.02 14.40
C MET A 64 4.98 3.64 15.46
N LYS A 65 6.31 3.59 15.27
CA LYS A 65 7.28 4.19 16.18
C LYS A 65 7.65 5.64 15.83
N ARG A 66 7.30 6.12 14.63
CA ARG A 66 7.71 7.44 14.10
C ARG A 66 6.56 8.42 13.93
N VAL A 67 5.36 7.92 13.74
CA VAL A 67 4.13 8.68 13.55
C VAL A 67 3.05 8.02 14.42
N PRO A 68 2.14 8.79 15.06
CA PRO A 68 1.04 8.22 15.85
C PRO A 68 -0.04 7.58 14.95
N ILE A 69 0.34 6.56 14.18
CA ILE A 69 -0.57 5.77 13.34
C ILE A 69 -1.30 4.78 14.26
N PRO A 70 -2.65 4.79 14.30
CA PRO A 70 -3.40 3.83 15.09
C PRO A 70 -3.10 2.39 14.63
N PRO A 71 -2.96 1.41 15.55
CA PRO A 71 -2.72 0.02 15.18
C PRO A 71 -3.75 -0.55 14.19
N LEU A 72 -5.02 -0.14 14.34
CA LEU A 72 -6.09 -0.52 13.43
C LEU A 72 -5.86 0.02 12.00
N LEU A 73 -5.31 1.23 11.85
CA LEU A 73 -5.00 1.78 10.53
C LEU A 73 -3.79 1.08 9.91
N THR A 74 -2.80 0.69 10.72
CA THR A 74 -1.69 -0.17 10.26
C THR A 74 -2.20 -1.51 9.75
N ALA A 75 -3.06 -2.18 10.52
CA ALA A 75 -3.67 -3.45 10.12
C ALA A 75 -4.51 -3.29 8.85
N ALA A 76 -5.31 -2.23 8.76
CA ALA A 76 -6.10 -1.92 7.56
C ALA A 76 -5.21 -1.57 6.36
N GLY A 77 -4.04 -0.95 6.58
CA GLY A 77 -3.06 -0.68 5.53
C GLY A 77 -2.47 -1.93 4.92
N ILE A 78 -2.10 -2.89 5.77
CA ILE A 78 -1.55 -4.18 5.35
C ILE A 78 -2.64 -5.03 4.67
N ALA A 79 -3.79 -5.19 5.30
CA ALA A 79 -4.91 -5.95 4.73
C ALA A 79 -5.41 -5.31 3.43
N GLY A 80 -5.47 -3.97 3.40
CA GLY A 80 -5.88 -3.21 2.23
C GLY A 80 -4.97 -3.41 1.03
N ALA A 81 -3.66 -3.63 1.21
CA ALA A 81 -2.73 -3.85 0.10
C ALA A 81 -3.00 -5.12 -0.72
N VAL A 82 -3.66 -6.12 -0.12
CA VAL A 82 -4.06 -7.36 -0.79
C VAL A 82 -5.34 -7.17 -1.61
N VAL A 83 -6.20 -6.24 -1.21
CA VAL A 83 -7.51 -6.02 -1.84
C VAL A 83 -7.37 -4.97 -2.94
N PRO A 84 -7.91 -5.21 -4.15
CA PRO A 84 -7.99 -4.18 -5.18
C PRO A 84 -8.61 -2.89 -4.62
N PHE A 85 -7.98 -1.75 -4.91
CA PHE A 85 -8.36 -0.43 -4.41
C PHE A 85 -8.14 -0.15 -2.90
N GLY A 86 -7.81 -1.16 -2.08
CA GLY A 86 -7.61 -1.00 -0.64
C GLY A 86 -6.54 0.06 -0.26
N PRO A 87 -5.38 0.14 -0.95
CA PRO A 87 -4.36 1.14 -0.61
C PRO A 87 -4.83 2.59 -0.77
N PHE A 88 -5.74 2.86 -1.72
CA PHE A 88 -6.25 4.22 -1.95
C PHE A 88 -7.20 4.68 -0.83
N VAL A 89 -7.98 3.74 -0.27
CA VAL A 89 -8.84 4.00 0.90
C VAL A 89 -7.97 4.31 2.12
N VAL A 90 -6.94 3.50 2.36
CA VAL A 90 -5.99 3.68 3.46
C VAL A 90 -5.25 5.01 3.33
N ASP A 91 -4.80 5.39 2.12
CA ASP A 91 -4.14 6.68 1.88
C ASP A 91 -5.07 7.87 2.20
N ARG A 92 -6.38 7.75 1.97
CA ARG A 92 -7.36 8.77 2.39
C ARG A 92 -7.43 8.91 3.92
N TRP A 93 -7.31 7.82 4.66
CA TRP A 93 -7.26 7.87 6.12
C TRP A 93 -5.92 8.41 6.64
N LEU A 94 -4.79 8.03 6.04
CA LEU A 94 -3.46 8.56 6.36
C LEU A 94 -3.36 10.07 6.12
N ARG A 95 -3.98 10.59 5.06
CA ARG A 95 -4.11 12.04 4.82
C ARG A 95 -4.75 12.78 5.98
N ARG A 96 -5.85 12.25 6.52
CA ARG A 96 -6.60 12.85 7.62
C ARG A 96 -5.81 12.84 8.94
N LEU A 97 -4.92 11.86 9.13
CA LEU A 97 -4.01 11.86 10.28
C LEU A 97 -2.95 12.95 10.15
N GLY A 98 -2.41 13.16 8.95
CA GLY A 98 -1.45 14.24 8.69
C GLY A 98 -2.01 15.63 8.95
N SER A 99 -3.29 15.87 8.64
CA SER A 99 -3.97 17.16 8.86
C SER A 99 -4.44 17.38 10.31
N ARG A 100 -4.63 16.32 11.10
CA ARG A 100 -5.03 16.43 12.51
C ARG A 100 -3.91 16.83 13.46
N GLY A 101 -2.65 16.71 13.05
CA GLY A 101 -1.51 17.23 13.82
C GLY A 101 -1.23 18.72 13.57
N GLU A 102 -2.17 19.44 12.97
CA GLU A 102 -2.11 20.88 12.65
C GLU A 102 -3.00 21.72 13.59
N SER A 103 -3.58 21.11 14.62
CA SER A 103 -4.47 21.73 15.61
C SER A 103 -3.85 21.72 17.00
#